data_AF-A0A4Q5YHE0-F1
#
_entry.id   AF-A0A4Q5YHE0-F1
#
_cell.length_a   1.000
_cell.length_b   1.000
_cell.length_c   1.000
_cell.angle_alpha   90.00
_cell.angle_beta   90.00
_cell.angle_gamma   90.00
#
_symmetry.space_group_name_H-M   'P 1'
#
loop_
_entity.id
_entity.type
_entity.pdbx_description
1 polymer ?
#
loop_
_entity_poly.entity_id
_entity_poly.type
_entity_poly.pdbx_seq_one_letter_code
_entity_poly.pdbx_strand_id
1 'polypeptide(L)' 'MEIGIYTFADVGKHPLTGEVIGFEQRMQNLLEEIKLADEVGLDVFAVGEHHRADYAVSSPAVVLGAA' A
#
# COMPACT_ATOMS: atom_id res chain seq x y z
N MET A 1 -23.57 1.35 -4.35
CA MET A 1 -22.80 0.71 -3.27
C MET A 1 -21.39 0.65 -3.78
N GLU A 2 -20.42 1.14 -3.01
CA GLU A 2 -19.00 1.15 -3.39
C GLU A 2 -18.24 0.19 -2.48
N ILE A 3 -17.31 -0.57 -3.06
CA ILE A 3 -16.45 -1.54 -2.38
C ILE A 3 -15.00 -1.19 -2.67
N GLY A 4 -14.20 -1.12 -1.62
CA GLY A 4 -12.79 -0.78 -1.72
C GLY A 4 -11.93 -1.38 -0.63
N ILE A 5 -10.63 -1.14 -0.75
CA ILE A 5 -9.61 -1.60 0.18
C ILE A 5 -8.74 -0.44 0.67
N TYR A 6 -8.08 -0.63 1.81
CA TYR A 6 -7.13 0.33 2.35
C TYR A 6 -5.91 -0.35 2.96
N THR A 7 -4.80 0.38 3.03
CA THR A 7 -3.55 -0.07 3.67
C THR A 7 -2.78 1.11 4.27
N PHE A 8 -1.90 0.83 5.22
CA PHE A 8 -0.89 1.78 5.72
C PHE A 8 0.49 1.56 5.09
N ALA A 9 0.60 0.62 4.14
CA ALA A 9 1.85 0.25 3.50
C ALA A 9 2.92 -0.21 4.50
N ASP A 10 2.56 -1.19 5.34
CA ASP A 10 3.40 -1.78 6.37
C ASP A 10 4.73 -2.30 5.81
N VAL A 11 5.81 -2.06 6.54
CA VAL A 11 7.17 -2.52 6.25
C VAL A 11 7.62 -3.40 7.41
N GLY A 12 8.23 -4.54 7.11
CA GLY A 12 8.75 -5.42 8.15
C GLY A 12 8.67 -6.89 7.80
N LYS A 13 8.61 -7.72 8.83
CA LYS A 13 8.65 -9.17 8.71
C LYS A 13 7.23 -9.73 8.63
N HIS A 14 6.94 -10.45 7.55
CA HIS A 14 5.68 -11.14 7.38
C HIS A 14 5.50 -12.18 8.51
N PRO A 15 4.36 -12.18 9.24
CA PRO A 15 4.22 -12.93 10.47
C PRO A 15 4.19 -14.46 10.27
N LEU A 16 3.82 -14.93 9.08
CA LEU A 16 3.69 -16.36 8.79
C LEU A 16 4.91 -16.94 8.06
N THR A 17 5.48 -16.20 7.13
CA THR A 17 6.59 -16.68 6.27
C THR A 17 7.96 -16.24 6.81
N GLY A 18 8.00 -15.20 7.63
CA GLY A 18 9.22 -14.60 8.11
C GLY A 18 10.01 -13.81 7.06
N GLU A 19 9.45 -13.65 5.85
CA GLU A 19 10.01 -12.82 4.79
C GLU A 19 10.03 -11.35 5.22
N VAL A 20 11.10 -10.62 4.90
CA VAL A 20 11.24 -9.21 5.24
C VAL A 20 10.99 -8.38 3.98
N ILE A 21 9.95 -7.55 4.02
CA ILE A 21 9.66 -6.57 2.97
C ILE A 21 10.19 -5.22 3.44
N GLY A 22 11.13 -4.66 2.67
CA GLY A 22 11.67 -3.31 2.88
C GLY A 22 10.85 -2.23 2.17
N PHE A 23 11.22 -0.96 2.39
CA PHE A 23 10.51 0.21 1.83
C PHE A 23 10.39 0.18 0.30
N GLU A 24 11.47 -0.13 -0.42
CA GLU A 24 11.48 -0.15 -1.88
C GLU A 24 10.50 -1.19 -2.44
N GLN A 25 10.63 -2.45 -1.99
CA GLN A 25 9.72 -3.51 -2.39
C GLN A 25 8.27 -3.19 -1.98
N ARG A 26 8.05 -2.62 -0.79
CA ARG A 26 6.71 -2.27 -0.34
C ARG A 26 6.06 -1.23 -1.25
N MET A 27 6.81 -0.23 -1.68
CA MET A 27 6.32 0.81 -2.61
C MET A 27 6.00 0.23 -4.00
N GLN A 28 6.82 -0.69 -4.51
CA GLN A 28 6.52 -1.40 -5.77
C GLN A 28 5.23 -2.20 -5.66
N ASN A 29 5.11 -3.02 -4.60
CA ASN A 29 3.89 -3.79 -4.33
C ASN A 29 2.67 -2.89 -4.19
N LEU A 30 2.80 -1.73 -3.54
CA LEU A 30 1.68 -0.81 -3.33
C LEU A 30 1.15 -0.27 -4.67
N LEU A 31 2.04 0.10 -5.60
CA LEU A 31 1.63 0.55 -6.93
C LEU A 31 1.00 -0.58 -7.74
N GLU A 32 1.51 -1.81 -7.62
CA GLU A 32 0.91 -3.00 -8.23
C GLU A 32 -0.47 -3.31 -7.64
N GLU A 33 -0.65 -3.20 -6.32
CA GLU A 33 -1.92 -3.37 -5.63
C GLU A 33 -2.96 -2.35 -6.10
N ILE A 34 -2.57 -1.07 -6.25
CA ILE A 34 -3.47 -0.02 -6.75
C ILE A 34 -3.89 -0.31 -8.20
N LYS A 35 -2.94 -0.64 -9.07
CA LYS A 35 -3.22 -1.00 -10.46
C LYS A 35 -4.15 -2.21 -10.56
N LEU A 36 -3.87 -3.25 -9.79
CA LEU A 36 -4.70 -4.45 -9.77
C LEU A 36 -6.12 -4.14 -9.28
N ALA A 37 -6.26 -3.29 -8.26
CA ALA A 37 -7.57 -2.86 -7.75
C ALA A 37 -8.42 -2.19 -8.83
N ASP A 38 -7.81 -1.32 -9.65
CA ASP A 38 -8.44 -0.69 -10.81
C ASP A 38 -8.82 -1.75 -11.88
N GLU A 39 -7.88 -2.63 -12.23
CA GLU A 39 -8.09 -3.70 -13.22
C GLU A 39 -9.22 -4.66 -12.86
N VAL A 40 -9.41 -4.97 -11.57
CA VAL A 40 -10.49 -5.85 -11.09
C VAL A 40 -11.78 -5.11 -10.75
N GLY A 41 -11.81 -3.78 -10.90
CA GLY A 41 -13.02 -2.96 -10.75
C GLY A 41 -13.43 -2.68 -9.30
N LEU A 42 -12.48 -2.54 -8.38
CA LEU A 42 -12.78 -1.96 -7.06
C LEU A 42 -13.07 -0.45 -7.19
N ASP A 43 -14.03 0.04 -6.42
CA ASP A 43 -14.47 1.43 -6.51
C ASP A 43 -13.49 2.39 -5.80
N VAL A 44 -12.78 1.92 -4.78
CA VAL A 44 -11.89 2.74 -3.94
C VAL A 44 -10.61 2.00 -3.54
N PHE A 45 -9.47 2.68 -3.65
CA PHE A 45 -8.22 2.31 -2.98
C PHE A 45 -7.77 3.46 -2.08
N ALA A 46 -7.58 3.21 -0.79
CA ALA A 46 -7.17 4.23 0.18
C ALA A 46 -5.80 3.91 0.80
N VAL A 47 -4.99 4.95 0.97
CA VAL A 47 -3.69 4.86 1.64
C VAL A 47 -3.69 5.78 2.86
N GLY A 48 -3.41 5.21 4.04
CA GLY A 48 -3.31 6.00 5.26
C GLY A 48 -1.91 6.58 5.48
N GLU A 49 -1.85 7.69 6.22
CA GLU A 49 -0.61 8.39 6.55
C GLU A 49 -0.05 7.94 7.90
N HIS A 50 1.23 7.57 7.95
CA HIS A 50 1.95 7.27 9.19
C HIS A 50 3.36 7.86 9.21
N HIS A 51 3.82 8.22 10.41
CA HIS A 51 5.16 8.76 10.68
C HIS A 51 5.94 7.82 11.61
N ARG A 52 6.05 6.54 11.23
CA ARG A 52 6.80 5.51 11.97
C ARG A 52 7.63 4.68 10.99
N ALA A 53 8.71 4.07 11.50
CA ALA A 53 9.66 3.31 10.69
C ALA A 53 9.09 2.00 10.13
N ASP A 54 7.93 1.55 10.59
CA ASP A 54 7.23 0.35 10.14
C ASP A 54 6.14 0.62 9.09
N TYR A 55 6.06 1.85 8.54
CA TYR A 55 5.15 2.21 7.46
C TYR A 55 5.86 3.00 6.36
N ALA A 56 5.60 2.65 5.10
CA ALA A 56 6.27 3.26 3.95
C ALA A 56 5.72 4.64 3.55
N VAL A 57 4.50 4.99 3.96
CA VAL A 57 3.79 6.16 3.44
C VAL A 57 3.51 7.20 4.54
N SER A 58 4.25 8.29 4.47
CA SER A 58 4.04 9.51 5.28
C SER A 58 3.39 10.67 4.52
N SER A 59 3.16 10.51 3.21
CA SER A 59 2.44 11.47 2.38
C SER A 59 1.60 10.73 1.33
N PRO A 60 0.33 10.39 1.65
CA PRO A 60 -0.53 9.61 0.76
C PRO A 60 -0.75 10.27 -0.59
N ALA A 61 -0.85 11.61 -0.61
CA ALA A 61 -1.09 12.37 -1.84
C ALA A 61 0.01 12.17 -2.90
N VAL A 62 1.27 12.01 -2.48
CA VAL A 62 2.40 11.76 -3.40
C VAL A 62 2.28 10.38 -4.03
N VAL A 63 1.93 9.37 -3.23
CA VAL A 63 1.78 7.98 -3.71
C VAL A 63 0.58 7.87 -4.65
N LEU A 64 -0.57 8.42 -4.25
CA LEU A 64 -1.80 8.40 -5.05
C LEU A 64 -1.63 9.18 -6.36
N GLY A 65 -0.78 10.21 -6.40
CA GLY A 65 -0.46 10.93 -7.63
C GLY A 65 0.46 10.16 -8.60
N ALA A 66 1.12 9.08 -8.15
CA ALA A 66 1.99 8.24 -8.96
C ALA A 66 1.30 6.98 -9.51
N ALA A 67 0.11 6.67 -9.00
CA ALA A 67 -0.63 5.45 -9.32
C ALA A 67 -1.41 5.56 -10.64
#